data_AF-J2ZUQ0-F1
#
_entry.id   AF-J2ZUQ0-F1
#
_cell.length_a   1.000
_cell.length_b   1.000
_cell.length_c   1.000
_cell.angle_alpha   90.00
_cell.angle_beta   90.00
_cell.angle_gamma   90.00
#
_symmetry.space_group_name_H-M   'P 1'
#
loop_
_entity.id
_entity.type
_entity.pdbx_description
1 polymer ?
#
loop_
_entity_poly.entity_id
_entity_poly.type
_entity_poly.pdbx_seq_one_letter_code
_entity_poly.pdbx_strand_id
1 'polypeptide(L)'
;MAGVPGALGFASPDLKAPDTMPQDSMVQLALFTQAVEALGGQRVTARTLGIEERDLLARLAGDAPLDTAILRDIAKALIDHADRCRKIERKLSPAFSENLTVVQAEGFGGG
;
A
#
# COMPACT_ATOMS: atom_id res chain seq x y z
N MET A 1 -56.05 13.98 10.43
CA MET A 1 -55.06 13.07 9.80
C MET A 1 -53.95 13.93 9.22
N ALA A 2 -52.72 13.72 9.68
CA ALA A 2 -51.54 14.48 9.32
C ALA A 2 -51.00 14.01 7.95
N GLY A 3 -50.74 14.96 7.05
CA GLY A 3 -49.98 14.73 5.81
C GLY A 3 -48.69 15.53 5.89
N VAL A 4 -47.57 14.84 6.09
CA VAL A 4 -46.23 15.42 6.21
C VAL A 4 -45.69 15.74 4.81
N PRO A 5 -45.10 16.92 4.55
CA PRO A 5 -44.32 17.19 3.35
C PRO A 5 -42.87 16.79 3.60
N GLY A 6 -42.28 15.93 2.77
CA GLY A 6 -40.86 15.61 2.94
C GLY A 6 -40.37 14.46 2.08
N ALA A 7 -39.93 14.78 0.87
CA ALA A 7 -38.87 14.02 0.21
C ALA A 7 -38.11 14.99 -0.69
N LEU A 8 -37.18 15.72 -0.09
CA LEU A 8 -36.09 16.37 -0.81
C LEU A 8 -35.35 15.25 -1.54
N GLY A 9 -35.55 15.19 -2.85
CA GLY A 9 -34.72 14.38 -3.73
C GLY A 9 -33.29 14.90 -3.62
N PHE A 10 -32.45 14.19 -2.87
CA PHE A 10 -31.02 14.30 -3.01
C PHE A 10 -30.67 13.77 -4.39
N ALA A 11 -30.65 14.65 -5.38
CA ALA A 11 -29.87 14.43 -6.59
C ALA A 11 -28.43 14.26 -6.11
N SER A 12 -27.97 13.01 -6.02
CA SER A 12 -26.56 12.72 -5.87
C SER A 12 -25.85 13.45 -7.02
N PRO A 13 -24.95 14.40 -6.75
CA PRO A 13 -24.16 14.96 -7.82
C PRO A 13 -23.32 13.81 -8.35
N ASP A 14 -23.49 13.55 -9.65
CA ASP A 14 -22.59 12.77 -10.47
C ASP A 14 -21.19 13.35 -10.27
N LEU A 15 -20.45 12.81 -9.30
CA LEU A 15 -19.03 13.07 -9.11
C LEU A 15 -18.35 12.40 -10.30
N LYS A 16 -18.39 13.10 -11.43
CA LYS A 16 -17.53 12.83 -12.58
C LYS A 16 -16.13 12.68 -12.01
N ALA A 17 -15.59 11.46 -12.06
CA ALA A 17 -14.20 11.21 -11.70
C ALA A 17 -13.36 12.31 -12.36
N PRO A 18 -12.47 13.00 -11.62
CA PRO A 18 -11.70 14.11 -12.18
C PRO A 18 -11.10 13.61 -13.49
N ASP A 19 -11.31 14.33 -14.61
CA ASP A 19 -10.88 13.92 -15.95
C ASP A 19 -9.46 13.33 -15.84
N THR A 20 -9.39 12.00 -15.78
CA THR A 20 -8.17 11.32 -15.36
C THR A 20 -7.24 11.37 -16.55
N MET A 21 -6.45 12.44 -16.63
CA MET A 21 -5.42 12.53 -17.65
C MET A 21 -4.54 11.29 -17.50
N PRO A 22 -4.20 10.62 -18.61
CA PRO A 22 -3.28 9.50 -18.56
C PRO A 22 -2.00 9.96 -17.87
N GLN A 23 -1.55 9.16 -16.89
CA GLN A 23 -0.36 9.46 -16.13
C GLN A 23 0.86 9.50 -17.06
N ASP A 24 1.74 10.47 -16.84
CA ASP A 24 3.01 10.55 -17.56
C ASP A 24 3.88 9.31 -17.27
N SER A 25 4.47 8.74 -18.33
CA SER A 25 5.27 7.51 -18.25
C SER A 25 6.46 7.61 -17.28
N MET A 26 7.10 8.77 -17.18
CA MET A 26 8.20 9.00 -16.24
C MET A 26 7.71 9.01 -14.80
N VAL A 27 6.53 9.59 -14.57
CA VAL A 27 5.90 9.59 -13.24
C VAL A 27 5.51 8.18 -12.84
N GLN A 28 4.96 7.38 -13.76
CA GLN A 28 4.61 5.98 -13.48
C GLN A 28 5.86 5.14 -13.17
N LEU A 29 6.94 5.30 -13.94
CA LEU A 29 8.20 4.62 -13.68
C LEU A 29 8.79 5.03 -12.32
N ALA A 30 8.75 6.32 -11.98
CA ALA A 30 9.23 6.80 -10.68
C ALA A 30 8.43 6.21 -9.51
N LEU A 31 7.10 6.11 -9.62
CA LEU A 31 6.28 5.46 -8.60
C LEU A 31 6.55 3.96 -8.53
N PHE A 32 6.76 3.29 -9.67
CA PHE A 32 7.11 1.88 -9.71
C PHE A 32 8.45 1.62 -9.01
N THR A 33 9.46 2.45 -9.25
CA THR A 33 10.76 2.39 -8.56
C THR A 33 10.60 2.58 -7.04
N GLN A 34 9.83 3.58 -6.61
CA GLN A 34 9.55 3.80 -5.19
C GLN A 34 8.84 2.61 -4.55
N ALA A 35 7.91 1.97 -5.28
CA ALA A 35 7.23 0.77 -4.81
C ALA A 35 8.18 -0.41 -4.63
N VAL A 36 9.11 -0.62 -5.57
CA VAL A 36 10.15 -1.66 -5.46
C VAL A 36 11.05 -1.39 -4.25
N GLU A 37 11.46 -0.15 -4.03
CA GLU A 37 12.25 0.23 -2.85
C GLU A 37 11.50 -0.05 -1.54
N ALA A 38 10.22 0.36 -1.47
CA ALA A 38 9.37 0.14 -0.29
C ALA A 38 9.18 -1.35 0.04
N LEU A 39 9.15 -2.22 -0.97
CA LEU A 39 9.04 -3.67 -0.79
C LEU A 39 10.36 -4.34 -0.32
N GLY A 40 11.47 -3.59 -0.26
CA GLY A 40 12.78 -4.10 0.14
C GLY A 40 13.75 -4.32 -1.04
N GLY A 41 13.49 -3.67 -2.17
CA GLY A 41 14.36 -3.66 -3.34
C GLY A 41 14.05 -4.74 -4.38
N GLN A 42 14.90 -4.80 -5.40
CA GLN A 42 14.67 -5.57 -6.63
C GLN A 42 14.52 -7.07 -6.36
N ARG A 43 15.50 -7.68 -5.69
CA ARG A 43 15.50 -9.11 -5.42
C ARG A 43 14.29 -9.58 -4.59
N VAL A 44 13.89 -8.80 -3.59
CA VAL A 44 12.72 -9.11 -2.76
C VAL A 44 11.45 -8.97 -3.57
N THR A 45 11.34 -7.90 -4.37
CA THR A 45 10.17 -7.66 -5.21
C THR A 45 10.03 -8.73 -6.29
N ALA A 46 11.10 -9.09 -7.00
CA ALA A 46 11.07 -10.14 -8.01
C ALA A 46 10.57 -11.48 -7.44
N ARG A 47 11.07 -11.87 -6.26
CA ARG A 47 10.60 -13.06 -5.53
C ARG A 47 9.14 -12.95 -5.10
N THR A 48 8.72 -11.78 -4.64
CA THR A 48 7.34 -11.53 -4.19
C THR A 48 6.35 -11.63 -5.35
N LEU A 49 6.75 -11.13 -6.52
CA LEU A 49 5.93 -11.14 -7.73
C LEU A 49 6.04 -12.44 -8.54
N GLY A 50 6.98 -13.32 -8.20
CA GLY A 50 7.19 -14.58 -8.92
C GLY A 50 7.76 -14.39 -10.33
N ILE A 51 8.54 -13.34 -10.54
CA ILE A 51 9.19 -13.03 -11.83
C ILE A 51 10.71 -13.12 -11.71
N GLU A 52 11.39 -13.22 -12.85
CA GLU A 52 12.84 -13.16 -12.89
C GLU A 52 13.36 -11.77 -12.50
N GLU A 53 14.46 -11.72 -11.75
CA GLU A 53 15.05 -10.45 -11.30
C GLU A 53 15.50 -9.59 -12.49
N ARG A 54 15.97 -10.23 -13.57
CA ARG A 54 16.32 -9.57 -14.83
C ARG A 54 15.12 -8.88 -15.48
N ASP A 55 13.94 -9.47 -15.39
CA ASP A 55 12.71 -8.92 -15.98
C ASP A 55 12.22 -7.69 -15.20
N LEU A 56 12.40 -7.70 -13.87
CA LEU A 56 12.14 -6.54 -13.04
C LEU A 56 13.15 -5.41 -13.32
N LEU A 57 14.43 -5.74 -13.48
CA LEU A 57 15.49 -4.80 -13.83
C LEU A 57 15.23 -4.10 -15.17
N ALA A 58 14.84 -4.84 -16.21
CA ALA A 58 14.49 -4.26 -17.51
C ALA A 58 13.33 -3.25 -17.40
N ARG A 59 12.34 -3.53 -16.56
CA ARG A 59 11.22 -2.60 -16.31
C ARG A 59 11.66 -1.35 -15.57
N LEU A 60 12.52 -1.49 -14.57
CA LEU A 60 13.08 -0.36 -13.81
C LEU A 60 13.97 0.54 -14.65
N ALA A 61 14.70 -0.03 -15.62
CA ALA A 61 15.51 0.71 -16.57
C ALA A 61 14.66 1.43 -17.64
N GLY A 62 13.37 1.09 -17.78
CA GLY A 62 12.53 1.56 -18.87
C GLY A 62 12.73 0.79 -20.19
N ASP A 63 13.57 -0.25 -20.19
CA ASP A 63 13.83 -1.12 -21.34
C ASP A 63 12.63 -2.04 -21.67
N ALA A 64 11.77 -2.29 -20.67
CA ALA A 64 10.52 -3.01 -20.82
C ALA A 64 9.33 -2.18 -20.29
N PRO A 65 8.17 -2.19 -20.98
CA PRO A 65 7.02 -1.39 -20.56
C PRO A 65 6.39 -1.91 -19.26
N LEU A 66 5.82 -0.98 -18.48
CA LEU A 66 4.99 -1.29 -17.32
C LEU A 66 3.56 -1.60 -17.76
N ASP A 67 3.29 -2.89 -17.97
CA ASP A 67 1.94 -3.34 -18.30
C ASP A 67 0.98 -3.29 -17.09
N THR A 68 -0.31 -3.41 -17.36
CA THR A 68 -1.33 -3.35 -16.29
C THR A 68 -1.28 -4.53 -15.32
N ALA A 69 -0.68 -5.66 -15.70
CA ALA A 69 -0.55 -6.82 -14.84
C ALA A 69 0.51 -6.55 -13.76
N ILE A 70 1.70 -6.10 -14.16
CA ILE A 70 2.77 -5.79 -13.20
C ILE A 70 2.39 -4.65 -12.25
N LEU A 71 1.64 -3.66 -12.74
CA LEU A 71 1.12 -2.57 -11.91
C LEU A 71 0.10 -3.06 -10.88
N ARG A 72 -0.77 -4.02 -11.25
CA ARG A 72 -1.71 -4.63 -10.31
C ARG A 72 -0.99 -5.48 -9.28
N ASP A 73 -0.01 -6.26 -9.71
CA ASP A 73 0.71 -7.19 -8.84
C ASP A 73 1.57 -6.44 -7.83
N ILE A 74 2.26 -5.36 -8.23
CA ILE A 74 3.02 -4.52 -7.31
C ILE A 74 2.11 -3.78 -6.32
N ALA A 75 0.95 -3.29 -6.76
CA ALA A 75 -0.02 -2.66 -5.87
C ALA A 75 -0.55 -3.63 -4.81
N LYS A 76 -0.86 -4.88 -5.22
CA LYS A 76 -1.25 -5.94 -4.28
C LYS A 76 -0.12 -6.26 -3.30
N ALA A 77 1.11 -6.41 -3.79
CA ALA A 77 2.27 -6.69 -2.94
C ALA A 77 2.51 -5.60 -1.89
N LEU A 78 2.31 -4.32 -2.26
CA LEU A 78 2.39 -3.20 -1.32
C LEU A 78 1.34 -3.27 -0.22
N ILE A 79 0.09 -3.58 -0.56
CA ILE A 79 -1.00 -3.74 0.41
C ILE A 79 -0.67 -4.90 1.38
N ASP A 80 -0.28 -6.05 0.84
CA ASP A 80 0.09 -7.22 1.64
C ASP A 80 1.29 -6.92 2.55
N HIS A 81 2.26 -6.14 2.06
CA HIS A 81 3.42 -5.70 2.85
C HIS A 81 2.99 -4.75 3.97
N ALA A 82 2.16 -3.75 3.68
CA ALA A 82 1.65 -2.81 4.68
C ALA A 82 0.87 -3.52 5.79
N ASP A 83 0.04 -4.51 5.45
CA ASP A 83 -0.71 -5.29 6.43
C ASP A 83 0.19 -6.16 7.30
N ARG A 84 1.27 -6.74 6.74
CA ARG A 84 2.28 -7.44 7.54
C ARG A 84 2.98 -6.48 8.51
N CYS A 85 3.40 -5.31 8.04
CA CYS A 85 4.03 -4.30 8.88
C CYS A 85 3.12 -3.86 10.03
N ARG A 86 1.84 -3.61 9.78
CA ARG A 86 0.84 -3.29 10.83
C ARG A 86 0.68 -4.40 11.86
N LYS A 87 0.66 -5.67 11.43
CA LYS A 87 0.55 -6.82 12.35
C LYS A 87 1.79 -6.95 13.24
N ILE A 88 2.97 -6.70 12.69
CA ILE A 88 4.24 -6.73 13.43
C ILE A 88 4.29 -5.57 14.41
N GLU A 89 3.96 -4.35 13.98
CA GLU A 89 3.95 -3.15 14.82
C GLU A 89 3.10 -3.35 16.08
N ARG A 90 1.87 -3.87 15.94
CA ARG A 90 0.99 -4.15 17.08
C ARG A 90 1.58 -5.10 18.12
N LYS A 91 2.47 -6.01 17.70
CA LYS A 91 3.14 -7.00 18.57
C LYS A 91 4.48 -6.52 19.12
N LEU A 92 5.05 -5.48 18.51
CA LEU A 92 6.31 -4.88 18.96
C LEU A 92 6.08 -3.61 19.78
N SER A 93 4.89 -3.01 19.69
CA SER A 93 4.58 -1.76 20.36
C SER A 93 4.72 -1.91 21.88
N PRO A 94 5.64 -1.17 22.52
CA PRO A 94 5.87 -1.26 23.96
C PRO A 94 4.74 -0.62 24.78
N ALA A 95 3.76 0.01 24.11
CA ALA A 95 2.55 0.51 24.76
C ALA A 95 1.68 -0.60 25.36
N PHE A 96 1.86 -1.85 24.93
CA PHE A 96 1.19 -3.01 25.50
C PHE A 96 2.18 -3.81 26.35
N SER A 97 1.88 -3.99 27.63
CA SER A 97 2.74 -4.75 28.56
C SER A 97 2.94 -6.21 28.13
N GLU A 98 1.97 -6.79 27.41
CA GLU A 98 2.05 -8.15 26.84
C GLU A 98 3.15 -8.30 25.77
N ASN A 99 3.60 -7.20 25.16
CA ASN A 99 4.66 -7.20 24.16
C ASN A 99 6.06 -7.09 24.80
N LEU A 100 6.14 -6.79 26.09
CA LEU A 100 7.40 -6.64 26.81
C LEU A 100 7.88 -8.00 27.32
N THR A 101 9.19 -8.19 27.34
CA THR A 101 9.79 -9.29 28.11
C THR A 101 9.64 -9.03 29.61
N VAL A 102 9.75 -10.09 30.43
CA VAL A 102 9.66 -9.99 31.90
C VAL A 102 10.60 -8.91 32.47
N VAL A 103 11.85 -8.90 32.01
CA VAL A 103 12.88 -7.93 32.43
C VAL A 103 12.50 -6.49 32.03
N GLN A 104 11.88 -6.30 30.86
CA GLN A 104 11.45 -4.97 30.41
C GLN A 104 10.21 -4.47 31.16
N ALA A 105 9.26 -5.36 31.47
CA ALA A 105 8.06 -5.02 32.23
C ALA A 105 8.38 -4.61 33.67
N GLU A 106 9.35 -5.28 34.30
CA GLU A 106 9.86 -4.92 35.64
C GLU A 106 10.48 -3.51 35.67
N GLY A 107 11.13 -3.08 34.59
CA GLY A 107 11.68 -1.73 34.44
C GLY A 107 10.66 -0.66 34.02
N PHE A 108 9.52 -1.05 33.43
CA PHE A 108 8.51 -0.12 32.89
C PHE A 108 7.58 0.46 33.97
N GLY A 109 7.40 -0.25 35.10
CA GLY A 109 6.52 0.17 36.21
C GLY A 109 7.21 0.94 37.34
N GLY A 110 8.49 1.26 37.22
CA GLY A 110 9.32 1.83 38.30
C GLY A 110 9.65 3.33 38.17
N GLY A 111 8.92 4.09 37.34
CA GLY A 111 9.12 5.54 37.13
C GLY A 111 8.11 6.41 37.88
#